data_AF-A0AAV5D5K4-F1
#
_entry.id   AF-A0AAV5D5K4-F1
#
_cell.length_a   1.000
_cell.length_b   1.000
_cell.length_c   1.000
_cell.angle_alpha   90.00
_cell.angle_beta   90.00
_cell.angle_gamma   90.00
#
_symmetry.space_group_name_H-M   'P 1'
#
loop_
_entity.id
_entity.type
_entity.pdbx_description
1 polymer ?
#
loop_
_entity_poly.entity_id
_entity_poly.type
_entity_poly.pdbx_seq_one_letter_code
_entity_poly.pdbx_strand_id
1 'polypeptide(L)'
;MLAQDGPRARRRRRRGGTRRAVSAVPCYADQLRVVYDTLAGDYRDAPGVETRVVSFGTTRGFGSDLPAQKPSLASGTEKVVLVKHSLGGPTVIEFLNRTPLLWRRRVVKHLVMLAGSGGGSVPTLQILAAGVAIRSPPPRDALSFANTTRTFPSVFLRLPSPKVFGRAPLVVTRAKNYSAHDIPEFLAARCP
;
A
#
# COMPACT_ATOMS: atom_id res chain seq x y z
N MET A 1 -77.55 16.24 -12.20
CA MET A 1 -76.81 15.42 -11.22
C MET A 1 -75.88 14.49 -11.98
N LEU A 2 -74.56 14.62 -11.75
CA LEU A 2 -73.45 13.64 -11.91
C LEU A 2 -73.33 12.91 -13.27
N ALA A 3 -72.19 12.73 -13.93
CA ALA A 3 -70.76 12.89 -13.74
C ALA A 3 -70.14 12.79 -15.19
N GLN A 4 -68.87 12.95 -15.55
CA GLN A 4 -67.63 12.37 -15.03
C GLN A 4 -66.45 13.10 -15.73
N ASP A 5 -65.52 13.66 -14.97
CA ASP A 5 -64.23 14.14 -15.49
C ASP A 5 -63.20 12.99 -15.38
N GLY A 6 -62.70 12.53 -16.52
CA GLY A 6 -61.65 11.50 -16.62
C GLY A 6 -60.25 12.05 -16.31
N PRO A 7 -59.31 11.23 -15.83
CA PRO A 7 -58.03 11.72 -15.32
C PRO A 7 -57.07 12.11 -16.44
N ARG A 8 -56.58 13.36 -16.41
CA ARG A 8 -55.45 13.83 -17.25
C ARG A 8 -54.16 13.12 -16.85
N ALA A 9 -53.66 12.24 -17.73
CA ALA A 9 -52.34 11.65 -17.61
C ALA A 9 -51.23 12.72 -17.67
N ARG A 10 -50.62 13.05 -16.53
CA ARG A 10 -49.38 13.82 -16.48
C ARG A 10 -48.25 12.96 -17.05
N ARG A 11 -47.84 13.24 -18.30
CA ARG A 11 -46.57 12.77 -18.87
C ARG A 11 -45.41 13.19 -17.95
N ARG A 12 -44.91 12.27 -17.12
CA ARG A 12 -43.58 12.39 -16.52
C ARG A 12 -42.58 12.34 -17.67
N ARG A 13 -42.04 13.50 -18.06
CA ARG A 13 -40.80 13.59 -18.85
C ARG A 13 -39.73 12.80 -18.08
N ARG A 14 -39.43 11.58 -18.53
CA ARG A 14 -38.17 10.90 -18.18
C ARG A 14 -37.06 11.83 -18.67
N ARG A 15 -36.43 12.57 -17.76
CA ARG A 15 -35.08 13.12 -18.00
C ARG A 15 -34.14 11.91 -18.08
N GLY A 16 -34.10 11.30 -19.26
CA GLY A 16 -33.08 10.35 -19.66
C GLY A 16 -31.77 11.11 -19.83
N GLY A 17 -31.11 11.38 -18.71
CA GLY A 17 -29.72 11.80 -18.67
C GLY A 17 -28.97 10.72 -17.92
N THR A 18 -28.56 9.66 -18.63
CA THR A 18 -27.52 8.76 -18.12
C THR A 18 -26.23 9.58 -18.07
N ARG A 19 -26.03 10.33 -16.98
CA ARG A 19 -24.69 10.77 -16.58
C ARG A 19 -23.91 9.49 -16.34
N ARG A 20 -23.12 9.09 -17.35
CA ARG A 20 -22.14 8.02 -17.23
C ARG A 20 -21.28 8.39 -16.02
N ALA A 21 -21.36 7.61 -14.94
CA ALA A 21 -20.52 7.84 -13.78
C ALA A 21 -19.06 7.74 -14.26
N VAL A 22 -18.36 8.88 -14.27
CA VAL A 22 -16.93 8.90 -14.60
C VAL A 22 -16.24 8.07 -13.52
N SER A 23 -15.50 7.05 -13.92
CA SER A 23 -14.70 6.26 -13.00
C SER A 23 -13.75 7.20 -12.27
N ALA A 24 -13.82 7.28 -10.95
CA ALA A 24 -12.93 8.12 -10.16
C ALA A 24 -11.50 7.54 -10.04
N VAL A 25 -11.30 6.30 -10.51
CA VAL A 25 -10.04 5.56 -10.37
C VAL A 25 -8.85 6.27 -11.03
N PRO A 26 -8.93 6.80 -12.27
CA PRO A 26 -7.82 7.53 -12.87
C PRO A 26 -7.46 8.81 -12.10
N CYS A 27 -8.48 9.53 -11.58
CA CYS A 27 -8.25 10.72 -10.75
C CYS A 27 -7.49 10.36 -9.46
N TYR A 28 -7.92 9.30 -8.75
CA TYR A 28 -7.20 8.86 -7.56
C TYR A 28 -5.79 8.37 -7.86
N ALA A 29 -5.60 7.65 -8.97
CA ALA A 29 -4.29 7.20 -9.42
C ALA A 29 -3.33 8.39 -9.64
N ASP A 30 -3.82 9.46 -10.28
CA ASP A 30 -3.04 10.67 -10.55
C ASP A 30 -2.70 11.48 -9.29
N GLN A 31 -3.61 11.49 -8.31
CA GLN A 31 -3.44 12.24 -7.06
C GLN A 31 -2.58 11.49 -6.04
N LEU A 32 -2.69 10.16 -5.97
CA LEU A 32 -2.00 9.34 -4.97
C LEU A 32 -0.64 8.84 -5.44
N ARG A 33 -0.30 8.94 -6.72
CA ARG A 33 1.04 8.59 -7.19
C ARG A 33 2.10 9.46 -6.49
N VAL A 34 3.27 8.88 -6.28
CA VAL A 34 4.45 9.63 -5.85
C VAL A 34 5.46 9.73 -6.99
N VAL A 35 6.34 10.72 -6.91
CA VAL A 35 7.35 11.00 -7.93
C VAL A 35 8.72 10.83 -7.29
N TYR A 36 9.58 10.02 -7.89
CA TYR A 36 10.97 9.90 -7.48
C TYR A 36 11.78 11.08 -8.03
N ASP A 37 12.33 11.91 -7.14
CA ASP A 37 13.24 13.00 -7.46
C ASP A 37 14.67 12.46 -7.48
N THR A 38 15.25 12.33 -8.67
CA THR A 38 16.60 11.76 -8.86
C THR A 38 17.71 12.65 -8.30
N LEU A 39 17.48 13.96 -8.18
CA LEU A 39 18.47 14.89 -7.63
C LEU A 39 18.48 14.84 -6.11
N ALA A 40 17.30 14.75 -5.48
CA ALA A 40 17.17 14.59 -4.04
C ALA A 40 17.42 13.15 -3.57
N GLY A 41 17.27 12.16 -4.47
CA GLY A 41 17.32 10.75 -4.12
C GLY A 41 16.14 10.31 -3.24
N ASP A 42 14.98 10.96 -3.37
CA ASP A 42 13.82 10.76 -2.50
C ASP A 42 12.49 10.88 -3.26
N TYR A 43 11.41 10.42 -2.64
CA TYR A 43 10.06 10.48 -3.19
C TYR A 43 9.31 11.73 -2.72
N ARG A 44 8.49 12.29 -3.60
CA ARG A 44 7.60 13.43 -3.31
C ARG A 44 6.18 13.13 -3.75
N ASP A 45 5.23 13.84 -3.16
CA ASP A 45 3.83 13.82 -3.63
C ASP A 45 3.73 14.36 -5.07
N ALA A 46 2.62 14.02 -5.73
CA ALA A 46 2.31 14.58 -7.05
C ALA A 46 2.24 16.12 -7.00
N PRO A 47 2.62 16.84 -8.07
CA PRO A 47 2.54 18.30 -8.10
C PRO A 47 1.14 18.82 -7.74
N GLY A 48 1.07 19.73 -6.76
CA GLY A 48 -0.19 20.29 -6.25
C GLY A 48 -0.93 19.41 -5.24
N VAL A 49 -0.33 18.29 -4.80
CA VAL A 49 -0.88 17.39 -3.78
C VAL A 49 -0.02 17.43 -2.52
N GLU A 50 -0.68 17.40 -1.37
CA GLU A 50 -0.04 17.21 -0.07
C GLU A 50 -0.74 16.06 0.67
N THR A 51 0.02 15.04 1.05
CA THR A 51 -0.46 13.92 1.85
C THR A 51 0.05 14.02 3.29
N ARG A 52 -0.80 13.70 4.27
CA ARG A 52 -0.47 13.78 5.69
C ARG A 52 -1.03 12.61 6.49
N VAL A 53 -0.26 12.15 7.46
CA VAL A 53 -0.72 11.18 8.44
C VAL A 53 -1.54 11.89 9.51
N VAL A 54 -2.81 11.50 9.62
CA VAL A 54 -3.71 11.99 10.69
C VAL A 54 -3.79 10.96 11.81
N SER A 55 -4.15 11.41 13.01
CA SER A 55 -4.42 10.54 14.17
C SER A 55 -3.24 9.69 14.66
N PHE A 56 -2.00 10.14 14.42
CA PHE A 56 -0.81 9.51 14.99
C PHE A 56 -0.88 9.49 16.52
N GLY A 57 -0.50 8.36 17.13
CA GLY A 57 -0.60 8.17 18.57
C GLY A 57 -2.04 7.92 19.06
N THR A 58 -2.93 7.43 18.20
CA THR A 58 -4.29 6.98 18.55
C THR A 58 -4.58 5.59 17.94
N THR A 59 -5.70 4.97 18.30
CA THR A 59 -6.13 3.68 17.71
C THR A 59 -7.14 3.83 16.55
N ARG A 60 -7.47 5.07 16.14
CA ARG A 60 -8.49 5.33 15.11
C ARG A 60 -8.18 4.70 13.75
N GLY A 61 -6.91 4.62 13.38
CA GLY A 61 -6.49 3.94 12.14
C GLY A 61 -6.80 2.44 12.11
N PHE A 62 -7.06 1.83 13.28
CA PHE A 62 -7.49 0.43 13.41
C PHE A 62 -9.02 0.28 13.56
N GLY A 63 -9.78 1.37 13.40
CA GLY A 63 -11.23 1.36 13.62
C GLY A 63 -11.65 1.31 15.08
N SER A 64 -10.76 1.64 16.01
CA SER A 64 -11.02 1.71 17.45
C SER A 64 -11.06 3.17 17.90
N ASP A 65 -12.05 3.50 18.74
CA ASP A 65 -12.19 4.81 19.36
C ASP A 65 -11.49 4.91 20.72
N LEU A 66 -10.80 3.85 21.15
CA LEU A 66 -10.07 3.86 22.40
C LEU A 66 -8.90 4.86 22.36
N PRO A 67 -8.73 5.70 23.40
CA PRO A 67 -7.55 6.53 23.52
C PRO A 67 -6.32 5.64 23.61
N ALA A 68 -5.29 5.93 22.82
CA ALA A 68 -4.02 5.23 22.98
C ALA A 68 -3.40 5.67 24.31
N GLN A 69 -3.08 4.70 25.17
CA GLN A 69 -2.32 4.97 26.37
C GLN A 69 -0.85 5.16 25.97
N LYS A 70 -0.29 6.32 26.29
CA LYS A 70 1.15 6.55 26.13
C LYS A 70 1.88 5.92 27.32
N PRO A 71 2.81 4.98 27.10
CA PRO A 71 3.59 4.42 28.19
C PRO A 71 4.46 5.50 28.85
N SER A 72 4.61 5.42 30.16
CA SER A 72 5.36 6.41 30.95
C SER A 72 6.87 6.10 30.90
N LEU A 73 7.49 6.30 29.73
CA LEU A 73 8.92 6.01 29.55
C LEU A 73 9.85 6.81 30.50
N ALA A 74 9.33 7.85 31.16
CA ALA A 74 10.02 8.67 32.14
C ALA A 74 10.29 7.95 33.47
N SER A 75 9.50 6.93 33.84
CA SER A 75 9.68 6.17 35.08
C SER A 75 10.81 5.13 34.99
N GLY A 76 11.30 4.83 33.78
CA GLY A 76 12.41 3.89 33.54
C GLY A 76 12.08 2.41 33.77
N THR A 77 10.89 2.07 34.25
CA THR A 77 10.47 0.69 34.58
C THR A 77 9.62 0.04 33.48
N GLU A 78 8.93 0.83 32.66
CA GLU A 78 8.02 0.32 31.64
C GLU A 78 8.71 0.15 30.28
N LYS A 79 8.78 -1.09 29.79
CA LYS A 79 9.19 -1.42 28.43
C LYS A 79 7.97 -1.62 27.53
N VAL A 80 8.10 -1.27 26.25
CA VAL A 80 7.03 -1.39 25.26
C VAL A 80 7.14 -2.67 24.44
N VAL A 81 5.99 -3.22 24.07
CA VAL A 81 5.90 -4.31 23.08
C VAL A 81 5.54 -3.70 21.74
N LEU A 82 6.40 -3.92 20.74
CA LEU A 82 6.16 -3.47 19.37
C LEU A 82 5.38 -4.56 18.63
N VAL A 83 4.16 -4.24 18.20
CA VAL A 83 3.32 -5.12 17.38
C VAL A 83 3.19 -4.51 16.00
N LYS A 84 3.43 -5.29 14.95
CA LYS A 84 3.26 -4.83 13.57
C LYS A 84 2.62 -5.89 12.68
N HIS A 85 1.92 -5.43 11.65
CA HIS A 85 1.27 -6.25 10.65
C HIS A 85 1.83 -5.97 9.25
N SER A 86 2.07 -7.02 8.46
CA SER A 86 2.43 -6.94 7.04
C SER A 86 3.63 -6.02 6.76
N LEU A 87 3.44 -4.97 5.96
CA LEU A 87 4.47 -3.98 5.62
C LEU A 87 5.10 -3.30 6.84
N GLY A 88 4.41 -3.26 7.99
CA GLY A 88 5.01 -2.78 9.22
C GLY A 88 6.25 -3.56 9.65
N GLY A 89 6.44 -4.80 9.15
CA GLY A 89 7.59 -5.66 9.42
C GLY A 89 8.93 -5.03 9.03
N PRO A 90 9.18 -4.81 7.73
CA PRO A 90 10.38 -4.08 7.29
C PRO A 90 10.54 -2.71 7.96
N THR A 91 9.45 -1.94 8.10
CA THR A 91 9.50 -0.60 8.72
C THR A 91 10.01 -0.63 10.16
N VAL A 92 9.48 -1.53 11.00
CA VAL A 92 9.92 -1.61 12.40
C VAL A 92 11.32 -2.19 12.53
N ILE A 93 11.73 -3.09 11.62
CA ILE A 93 13.11 -3.60 11.59
C ILE A 93 14.08 -2.47 11.26
N GLU A 94 13.77 -1.63 10.26
CA GLU A 94 14.59 -0.49 9.90
C GLU A 94 14.69 0.53 11.04
N PHE A 95 13.56 0.86 11.69
CA PHE A 95 13.55 1.68 12.89
C PHE A 95 14.45 1.11 13.99
N LEU A 96 14.36 -0.20 14.24
CA LEU A 96 15.21 -0.86 15.25
C LEU A 96 16.69 -0.86 14.84
N ASN A 97 17.02 -0.96 13.55
CA ASN A 97 18.40 -0.90 13.07
C ASN A 97 19.02 0.50 13.24
N ARG A 98 18.22 1.56 13.09
CA ARG A 98 18.68 2.96 13.25
C ARG A 98 18.70 3.44 14.70
N THR A 99 18.12 2.69 15.63
CA THR A 99 18.06 3.09 17.04
C THR A 99 19.25 2.54 17.84
N PRO A 100 19.88 3.36 18.71
CA PRO A 100 21.00 2.93 19.53
C PRO A 100 20.67 1.67 20.36
N LEU A 101 21.62 0.74 20.44
CA LEU A 101 21.42 -0.53 21.15
C LEU A 101 21.04 -0.31 22.63
N LEU A 102 21.66 0.68 23.29
CA LEU A 102 21.36 1.02 24.68
C LEU A 102 19.90 1.48 24.85
N TRP A 103 19.40 2.29 23.92
CA TRP A 103 18.00 2.73 23.92
C TRP A 103 17.05 1.53 23.74
N ARG A 104 17.34 0.65 22.77
CA ARG A 104 16.50 -0.54 22.52
C ARG A 104 16.44 -1.47 23.72
N ARG A 105 17.58 -1.73 24.37
CA ARG A 105 17.64 -2.56 25.59
C ARG A 105 16.86 -1.95 26.75
N ARG A 106 16.81 -0.62 26.83
CA ARG A 106 16.05 0.11 27.85
C ARG A 106 14.55 0.14 27.56
N VAL A 107 14.14 0.37 26.31
CA VAL A 107 12.75 0.71 25.96
C VAL A 107 11.95 -0.47 25.40
N VAL A 108 12.57 -1.37 24.62
CA VAL A 108 11.84 -2.42 23.89
C VAL A 108 11.86 -3.73 24.68
N LYS A 109 10.67 -4.28 24.97
CA LYS A 109 10.51 -5.57 25.64
C LYS A 109 10.51 -6.72 24.64
N HIS A 110 9.57 -6.66 23.69
CA HIS A 110 9.35 -7.69 22.68
C HIS A 110 8.94 -7.08 21.36
N LEU A 111 9.14 -7.84 20.29
CA LEU A 111 8.70 -7.53 18.93
C LEU A 111 7.81 -8.66 18.43
N VAL A 112 6.52 -8.41 18.27
CA VAL A 112 5.55 -9.39 17.75
C VAL A 112 5.31 -9.11 16.27
N MET A 113 5.60 -10.09 15.41
CA MET A 113 5.51 -9.97 13.95
C MET A 113 4.29 -10.71 13.40
N LEU A 114 3.32 -9.97 12.85
CA LEU A 114 2.13 -10.55 12.22
C LEU A 114 2.21 -10.40 10.69
N ALA A 115 2.05 -11.50 9.96
CA ALA A 115 1.89 -11.50 8.49
C ALA A 115 2.97 -10.75 7.68
N GLY A 116 4.22 -10.70 8.15
CA GLY A 116 5.33 -10.06 7.43
C GLY A 116 6.69 -10.56 7.95
N SER A 117 7.43 -11.25 7.10
CA SER A 117 8.84 -11.59 7.35
C SER A 117 9.73 -10.44 6.87
N GLY A 118 10.84 -10.20 7.55
CA GLY A 118 11.80 -9.15 7.16
C GLY A 118 12.52 -9.38 5.83
N GLY A 119 12.23 -10.49 5.13
CA GLY A 119 12.94 -10.92 3.92
C GLY A 119 12.24 -10.60 2.59
N GLY A 120 11.08 -9.95 2.60
CA GLY A 120 10.29 -9.67 1.39
C GLY A 120 9.39 -10.83 0.95
N SER A 121 8.73 -10.69 -0.21
CA SER A 121 7.72 -11.65 -0.68
C SER A 121 7.67 -11.78 -2.20
N VAL A 122 7.64 -13.03 -2.70
CA VAL A 122 7.58 -13.34 -4.14
C VAL A 122 6.35 -12.75 -4.86
N PRO A 123 5.13 -12.77 -4.28
CA PRO A 123 3.96 -12.15 -4.92
C PRO A 123 4.11 -10.66 -5.24
N THR A 124 5.04 -9.95 -4.59
CA THR A 124 5.34 -8.55 -4.92
C THR A 124 5.85 -8.40 -6.36
N LEU A 125 6.57 -9.40 -6.89
CA LEU A 125 7.04 -9.39 -8.28
C LEU A 125 5.88 -9.48 -9.27
N GLN A 126 4.81 -10.21 -8.94
CA GLN A 126 3.61 -10.29 -9.78
C GLN A 126 2.82 -8.97 -9.79
N ILE A 127 2.72 -8.30 -8.63
CA ILE A 127 2.11 -6.97 -8.52
C ILE A 127 2.88 -5.97 -9.41
N LEU A 128 4.21 -5.98 -9.33
CA LEU A 128 5.07 -5.09 -10.12
C LEU A 128 5.04 -5.42 -11.62
N ALA A 129 5.01 -6.69 -12.00
CA ALA A 129 5.05 -7.10 -13.41
C ALA A 129 3.69 -6.95 -14.10
N ALA A 130 2.62 -7.45 -13.48
CA ALA A 130 1.34 -7.65 -14.13
C ALA A 130 0.18 -6.83 -13.54
N GLY A 131 0.40 -6.02 -12.50
CA GLY A 131 -0.69 -5.26 -11.87
C GLY A 131 -1.73 -6.13 -11.17
N VAL A 132 -1.42 -7.42 -10.98
CA VAL A 132 -2.33 -8.37 -10.36
C VAL A 132 -2.29 -8.13 -8.87
N ALA A 133 -3.35 -7.49 -8.34
CA ALA A 133 -3.58 -7.46 -6.91
C ALA A 133 -3.81 -8.89 -6.43
N ILE A 134 -3.26 -9.24 -5.26
CA ILE A 134 -3.56 -10.49 -4.53
C ILE A 134 -5.06 -10.57 -4.13
N ARG A 135 -5.85 -9.55 -4.47
CA ARG A 135 -7.27 -9.44 -4.17
C ARG A 135 -8.11 -9.73 -5.41
N SER A 136 -8.92 -10.76 -5.33
CA SER A 136 -10.02 -11.03 -6.27
C SER A 136 -11.26 -10.19 -5.90
N PRO A 137 -11.98 -9.61 -6.87
CA PRO A 137 -11.69 -9.59 -8.30
C PRO A 137 -10.53 -8.63 -8.64
N PRO A 138 -9.79 -8.88 -9.74
CA PRO A 138 -8.73 -7.98 -10.18
C PRO A 138 -9.28 -6.57 -10.43
N PRO A 139 -8.43 -5.52 -10.28
CA PRO A 139 -8.85 -4.15 -10.56
C PRO A 139 -9.39 -4.03 -11.99
N ARG A 140 -10.45 -3.22 -12.17
CA ARG A 140 -11.09 -2.99 -13.48
C ARG A 140 -10.10 -2.48 -14.54
N ASP A 141 -9.06 -1.77 -14.11
CA ASP A 141 -7.94 -1.34 -14.92
C ASP A 141 -6.63 -1.78 -14.23
N ALA A 142 -6.12 -2.94 -14.63
CA ALA A 142 -4.91 -3.53 -14.07
C ALA A 142 -3.65 -2.72 -14.41
N LEU A 143 -3.62 -2.05 -15.57
CA LEU A 143 -2.47 -1.26 -16.00
C LEU A 143 -2.36 0.04 -15.20
N SER A 144 -3.47 0.76 -15.03
CA SER A 144 -3.52 1.94 -14.15
C SER A 144 -3.10 1.56 -12.72
N PHE A 145 -3.65 0.45 -12.19
CA PHE A 145 -3.28 -0.04 -10.86
C PHE A 145 -1.79 -0.41 -10.77
N ALA A 146 -1.23 -1.10 -11.77
CA ALA A 146 0.18 -1.44 -11.82
C ALA A 146 1.05 -0.18 -11.82
N ASN A 147 0.72 0.79 -12.67
CA ASN A 147 1.48 2.03 -12.82
C ASN A 147 1.47 2.85 -11.54
N THR A 148 0.31 3.04 -10.91
CA THR A 148 0.24 3.72 -9.60
C THR A 148 1.02 2.95 -8.54
N THR A 149 0.87 1.62 -8.50
CA THR A 149 1.56 0.79 -7.49
C THR A 149 3.08 0.87 -7.62
N ARG A 150 3.60 0.90 -8.85
CA ARG A 150 5.05 1.06 -9.13
C ARG A 150 5.61 2.38 -8.63
N THR A 151 4.76 3.40 -8.43
CA THR A 151 5.23 4.66 -7.84
C THR A 151 5.54 4.51 -6.36
N PHE A 152 4.86 3.62 -5.63
CA PHE A 152 5.01 3.55 -4.19
C PHE A 152 6.35 2.92 -3.75
N PRO A 153 7.18 3.64 -2.96
CA PRO A 153 8.46 3.11 -2.48
C PRO A 153 8.31 1.85 -1.63
N SER A 154 7.17 1.72 -0.94
CA SER A 154 6.85 0.58 -0.08
C SER A 154 6.81 -0.77 -0.81
N VAL A 155 6.57 -0.77 -2.12
CA VAL A 155 6.56 -1.99 -2.93
C VAL A 155 7.98 -2.54 -3.09
N PHE A 156 8.97 -1.65 -3.22
CA PHE A 156 10.38 -2.04 -3.34
C PHE A 156 10.95 -2.58 -2.02
N LEU A 157 10.46 -2.08 -0.87
CA LEU A 157 10.80 -2.64 0.45
C LEU A 157 10.32 -4.08 0.66
N ARG A 158 9.40 -4.56 -0.19
CA ARG A 158 8.84 -5.91 -0.14
C ARG A 158 9.48 -6.87 -1.13
N LEU A 159 10.48 -6.43 -1.88
CA LEU A 159 11.18 -7.29 -2.83
C LEU A 159 11.87 -8.46 -2.11
N PRO A 160 11.88 -9.67 -2.70
CA PRO A 160 12.58 -10.83 -2.15
C PRO A 160 14.05 -10.55 -1.89
N SER A 161 14.50 -10.73 -0.64
CA SER A 161 15.90 -10.58 -0.26
C SER A 161 16.73 -11.79 -0.71
N PRO A 162 17.90 -11.59 -1.33
CA PRO A 162 18.81 -12.68 -1.64
C PRO A 162 19.26 -13.48 -0.42
N LYS A 163 19.30 -12.88 0.78
CA LYS A 163 19.65 -13.59 2.02
C LYS A 163 18.63 -14.64 2.44
N VAL A 164 17.37 -14.51 1.98
CA VAL A 164 16.27 -15.41 2.33
C VAL A 164 15.97 -16.37 1.18
N PHE A 165 15.94 -15.85 -0.05
CA PHE A 165 15.52 -16.62 -1.23
C PHE A 165 16.71 -17.18 -2.04
N GLY A 166 17.92 -16.71 -1.77
CA GLY A 166 19.15 -17.19 -2.43
C GLY A 166 19.04 -17.17 -3.96
N ARG A 167 19.47 -18.28 -4.57
CA ARG A 167 19.45 -18.51 -6.02
C ARG A 167 18.23 -19.29 -6.51
N ALA A 168 17.22 -19.49 -5.67
CA ALA A 168 16.00 -20.17 -6.11
C ALA A 168 15.32 -19.37 -7.23
N PRO A 169 14.77 -20.03 -8.27
CA PRO A 169 14.08 -19.34 -9.36
C PRO A 169 12.75 -18.78 -8.84
N LEU A 170 12.64 -17.45 -8.76
CA LEU A 170 11.45 -16.74 -8.27
C LEU A 170 10.51 -16.33 -9.38
N VAL A 171 11.06 -15.99 -10.55
CA VAL A 171 10.29 -15.73 -11.77
C VAL A 171 10.85 -16.59 -12.89
N VAL A 172 10.01 -17.41 -13.50
CA VAL A 172 10.36 -18.26 -14.63
C VAL A 172 9.66 -17.71 -15.86
N THR A 173 10.44 -17.37 -16.89
CA THR A 173 9.93 -16.90 -18.18
C THR A 173 10.39 -17.84 -19.29
N ARG A 174 9.90 -17.63 -20.51
CA ARG A 174 10.40 -18.39 -21.67
C ARG A 174 11.88 -18.14 -21.96
N ALA A 175 12.38 -16.95 -21.64
CA ALA A 175 13.74 -16.53 -21.98
C ALA A 175 14.75 -16.80 -20.85
N LYS A 176 14.34 -16.57 -19.59
CA LYS A 176 15.24 -16.62 -18.43
C LYS A 176 14.50 -16.92 -17.13
N ASN A 177 15.21 -17.57 -16.21
CA ASN A 177 14.82 -17.73 -14.81
C ASN A 177 15.53 -16.66 -13.97
N TYR A 178 14.76 -15.90 -13.19
CA TYR A 178 15.24 -14.83 -12.33
C TYR A 178 15.21 -15.28 -10.87
N SER A 179 16.35 -15.20 -10.21
CA SER A 179 16.47 -15.36 -8.75
C SER A 179 16.31 -14.02 -8.03
N ALA A 180 16.42 -14.01 -6.70
CA ALA A 180 16.43 -12.78 -5.92
C ALA A 180 17.60 -11.83 -6.28
N HIS A 181 18.71 -12.37 -6.81
CA HIS A 181 19.84 -11.57 -7.27
C HIS A 181 19.56 -10.86 -8.60
N ASP A 182 18.63 -11.40 -9.40
CA ASP A 182 18.35 -10.94 -10.77
C ASP A 182 17.14 -9.98 -10.82
N ILE A 183 16.63 -9.55 -9.65
CA ILE A 183 15.47 -8.65 -9.58
C ILE A 183 15.70 -7.32 -10.31
N PRO A 184 16.86 -6.63 -10.18
CA PRO A 184 17.08 -5.39 -10.92
C PRO A 184 16.99 -5.59 -12.43
N GLU A 185 17.54 -6.70 -12.94
CA GLU A 185 17.46 -7.07 -14.35
C GLU A 185 16.01 -7.38 -14.75
N PHE A 186 15.29 -8.15 -13.93
CA PHE A 186 13.87 -8.46 -14.15
C PHE A 186 13.00 -7.19 -14.25
N LEU A 187 13.25 -6.19 -13.39
CA LEU A 187 12.49 -4.93 -13.39
C LEU A 187 12.87 -4.00 -14.56
N ALA A 188 14.10 -4.09 -15.06
CA ALA A 188 14.55 -3.36 -16.24
C ALA A 188 14.11 -4.03 -17.56
N ALA A 189 13.80 -5.33 -17.52
CA ALA A 189 13.36 -6.07 -18.68
C ALA A 189 12.07 -5.47 -19.24
N ARG A 190 12.14 -4.99 -20.48
CA ARG A 190 10.96 -4.61 -21.24
C ARG A 190 10.32 -5.89 -21.77
N CYS A 191 9.02 -6.04 -21.57
CA CYS A 191 8.29 -7.06 -22.32
C CYS A 191 8.42 -6.72 -23.81
N PRO A 192 8.78 -7.68 -24.67
CA PRO A 192 8.74 -7.48 -26.12
C PRO A 192 7.32 -7.14 -26.60
#